data_AF-A0ABD1HPB1-F1
#
_entry.id   AF-A0ABD1HPB1-F1
#
_cell.length_a   1.000
_cell.length_b   1.000
_cell.length_c   1.000
_cell.angle_alpha   90.00
_cell.angle_beta   90.00
_cell.angle_gamma   90.00
#
_symmetry.space_group_name_H-M   'P 1'
#
loop_
_entity.id
_entity.type
_entity.pdbx_description
1 polymer ?
#
loop_
_entity_poly.entity_id
_entity_poly.type
_entity_poly.pdbx_seq_one_letter_code
_entity_poly.pdbx_strand_id
1 'polypeptide(L)'
;MAQQNSSSSSSSVMMVEIDEDFLLDGSESGWVEARTHCDHLASLSSDLVHIPTPDTPCRSCQHPNENWLCLCCKDVLCSRFVNKHMLEHYQQTNHNLALSYSDLSVWCFSCDAYLDAQVMQPLRAAYETAYILKFGSAPPFRAIEPVQTEANASTGD
;
A
#
# COMPACT_ATOMS: atom_id res chain seq x y z
N MET A 1 -48.70 24.16 31.50
CA MET A 1 -48.54 23.39 30.24
C MET A 1 -47.61 22.25 30.59
N ALA A 2 -48.21 21.09 30.92
CA ALA A 2 -48.10 19.84 30.14
C ALA A 2 -46.68 19.24 30.24
N GLN A 3 -46.43 18.01 30.65
CA GLN A 3 -47.23 16.85 31.07
C GLN A 3 -46.16 15.88 31.62
N GLN A 4 -46.39 15.19 32.75
CA GLN A 4 -46.65 13.73 32.79
C GLN A 4 -45.48 12.88 32.21
N ASN A 5 -45.01 11.78 32.82
CA ASN A 5 -45.60 10.90 33.80
C ASN A 5 -44.55 9.86 34.22
N SER A 6 -44.74 9.28 35.41
CA SER A 6 -44.64 7.84 35.76
C SER A 6 -43.44 7.01 35.31
N SER A 7 -42.91 6.04 36.05
CA SER A 7 -43.19 5.37 37.33
C SER A 7 -42.10 4.28 37.35
N SER A 8 -41.22 4.19 38.33
CA SER A 8 -41.41 3.50 39.61
C SER A 8 -40.53 2.25 39.68
N SER A 9 -39.92 2.13 40.85
CA SER A 9 -39.56 0.89 41.55
C SER A 9 -38.24 0.21 41.19
N SER A 10 -37.29 0.59 42.02
CA SER A 10 -36.07 -0.10 42.44
C SER A 10 -36.23 -1.56 42.84
N SER A 11 -35.06 -2.23 42.86
CA SER A 11 -34.64 -3.45 43.60
C SER A 11 -34.54 -4.68 42.69
N SER A 12 -33.49 -5.51 42.68
CA SER A 12 -32.15 -5.53 43.30
C SER A 12 -31.31 -6.57 42.54
N VAL A 13 -30.01 -6.28 42.40
CA VAL A 13 -28.82 -7.11 42.09
C VAL A 13 -28.94 -8.59 41.71
N MET A 14 -28.23 -8.95 40.63
CA MET A 14 -27.49 -10.22 40.45
C MET A 14 -26.09 -9.87 39.94
N MET A 15 -25.05 -10.24 40.68
CA MET A 15 -23.70 -10.34 40.14
C MET A 15 -23.70 -11.55 39.19
N VAL A 16 -23.21 -11.37 37.97
CA VAL A 16 -22.80 -12.48 37.11
C VAL A 16 -21.39 -12.16 36.62
N GLU A 17 -20.51 -12.93 37.23
CA GLU A 17 -19.18 -13.41 36.85
C GLU A 17 -18.61 -12.87 35.54
N ILE A 18 -17.39 -12.35 35.67
CA ILE A 18 -16.51 -11.98 34.57
C ILE A 18 -16.20 -13.27 33.81
N ASP A 19 -16.71 -13.41 32.59
CA ASP A 19 -16.05 -14.28 31.61
C ASP A 19 -14.85 -13.50 31.08
N GLU A 20 -13.70 -13.84 31.65
CA GLU A 20 -12.35 -13.38 31.31
C GLU A 20 -11.90 -13.92 29.95
N ASP A 21 -12.62 -13.59 28.87
CA ASP A 21 -12.10 -13.76 27.50
C ASP A 21 -12.39 -12.52 26.60
N PHE A 22 -12.69 -11.39 27.25
CA PHE A 22 -12.79 -10.07 26.62
C PHE A 22 -11.43 -9.34 26.63
N LEU A 23 -10.36 -10.07 26.32
CA LEU A 23 -8.98 -9.56 26.27
C LEU A 23 -8.26 -10.06 25.01
N LEU A 24 -8.59 -9.48 23.86
CA LEU A 24 -7.65 -9.43 22.72
C LEU A 24 -7.66 -8.02 22.12
N ASP A 25 -6.97 -7.17 22.88
CA ASP A 25 -6.01 -6.16 22.45
C ASP A 25 -6.41 -5.20 21.30
N GLY A 26 -6.72 -3.96 21.71
CA GLY A 26 -6.76 -2.80 20.84
C GLY A 26 -5.37 -2.34 20.42
N SER A 27 -4.73 -3.08 19.52
CA SER A 27 -3.52 -2.66 18.80
C SER A 27 -3.67 -2.84 17.29
N GLU A 28 -4.73 -2.29 16.68
CA GLU A 28 -4.64 -2.02 15.24
C GLU A 28 -3.69 -0.84 15.04
N SER A 29 -2.40 -1.14 15.04
CA SER A 29 -1.39 -0.20 14.60
C SER A 29 -1.74 0.20 13.17
N GLY A 30 -2.05 1.48 12.93
CA GLY A 30 -2.51 2.02 11.64
C GLY A 30 -1.47 2.00 10.51
N TRP A 31 -0.61 0.98 10.46
CA TRP A 31 0.34 0.73 9.40
C TRP A 31 -0.40 0.09 8.22
N VAL A 32 -0.18 0.65 7.02
CA VAL A 32 -0.69 0.06 5.79
C VAL A 32 0.32 -0.97 5.30
N GLU A 33 -0.04 -2.25 5.37
CA GLU A 33 0.80 -3.33 4.86
C GLU A 33 0.78 -3.35 3.31
N ALA A 34 1.96 -3.42 2.70
CA ALA A 34 2.09 -3.51 1.25
C ALA A 34 1.68 -4.90 0.77
N ARG A 35 0.86 -4.97 -0.28
CA ARG A 35 0.43 -6.24 -0.86
C ARG A 35 1.59 -6.92 -1.59
N THR A 36 1.66 -8.23 -1.48
CA THR A 36 2.64 -9.08 -2.18
C THR A 36 2.09 -9.70 -3.47
N HIS A 37 0.83 -9.42 -3.81
CA HIS A 37 0.15 -9.89 -5.02
C HIS A 37 -0.72 -8.78 -5.65
N CYS A 38 -0.76 -8.73 -6.98
CA CYS A 38 -1.62 -7.83 -7.74
C CYS A 38 -1.85 -8.35 -9.17
N ASP A 39 -3.10 -8.43 -9.62
CA ASP A 39 -3.43 -8.86 -10.98
C ASP A 39 -3.09 -7.81 -12.06
N HIS A 40 -2.83 -6.57 -11.65
CA HIS A 40 -2.51 -5.48 -12.56
C HIS A 40 -1.04 -5.45 -13.02
N LEU A 41 -0.21 -6.39 -12.56
CA LEU A 41 1.18 -6.54 -13.03
C LEU A 41 1.28 -6.81 -14.53
N ALA A 42 0.23 -7.38 -15.14
CA ALA A 42 0.17 -7.60 -16.58
C ALA A 42 0.20 -6.29 -17.41
N SER A 43 -0.08 -5.14 -16.78
CA SER A 43 -0.04 -3.82 -17.43
C SER A 43 1.35 -3.17 -17.45
N LEU A 44 2.36 -3.83 -16.88
CA LEU A 44 3.73 -3.31 -16.83
C LEU A 44 4.35 -3.22 -18.24
N SER A 45 5.24 -2.24 -18.41
CA SER A 45 6.10 -2.16 -19.59
C SER A 45 7.03 -3.37 -19.67
N SER A 46 7.32 -3.85 -20.88
CA SER A 46 8.31 -4.91 -21.10
C SER A 46 9.74 -4.49 -20.76
N ASP A 47 10.02 -3.18 -20.67
CA ASP A 47 11.33 -2.64 -20.37
C ASP A 47 11.29 -1.75 -19.13
N LEU A 48 11.63 -2.33 -17.99
CA LEU A 48 11.69 -1.64 -16.69
C LEU A 48 13.11 -1.30 -16.24
N VAL A 49 14.11 -1.50 -17.12
CA VAL A 49 15.51 -1.18 -16.86
C VAL A 49 15.94 0.16 -17.46
N HIS A 50 15.26 0.63 -18.51
CA HIS A 50 15.47 1.98 -19.04
C HIS A 50 14.31 2.89 -18.62
N ILE A 51 14.40 3.40 -17.39
CA ILE A 51 13.46 4.37 -16.84
C ILE A 51 14.08 5.76 -16.75
N PRO A 52 13.28 6.84 -16.80
CA PRO A 52 13.74 8.20 -16.54
C PRO A 52 14.43 8.31 -15.16
N THR A 53 15.25 9.34 -14.98
CA THR A 53 15.94 9.56 -13.72
C THR A 53 15.00 10.22 -12.67
N PRO A 54 15.26 10.04 -11.36
CA PRO A 54 14.43 10.63 -10.29
C PRO A 54 14.33 12.16 -10.31
N ASP A 55 15.29 12.85 -10.94
CA ASP A 55 15.31 14.31 -11.16
C ASP A 55 14.42 14.77 -12.33
N THR A 56 13.81 13.83 -13.07
CA THR A 56 12.90 14.15 -14.17
C THR A 56 11.68 14.92 -13.62
N PRO A 57 11.38 16.13 -14.12
CA PRO A 57 10.23 16.90 -13.67
C PRO A 57 8.93 16.32 -14.23
N CYS A 58 7.80 16.73 -13.64
CA CYS A 58 6.49 16.36 -14.16
C CYS A 58 6.34 16.81 -15.62
N ARG A 59 6.00 15.88 -16.51
CA ARG A 59 5.81 16.15 -17.95
C ARG A 59 4.77 17.24 -18.23
N SER A 60 3.72 17.35 -17.40
CA SER A 60 2.62 18.30 -17.59
C SER A 60 2.92 19.70 -17.03
N CYS A 61 3.28 19.82 -15.75
CA CYS A 61 3.49 21.12 -15.09
C CYS A 61 4.94 21.48 -14.76
N GLN A 62 5.90 20.64 -15.14
CA GLN A 62 7.33 20.84 -14.88
C GLN A 62 7.70 20.95 -13.39
N HIS A 63 6.84 20.47 -12.48
CA HIS A 63 7.14 20.45 -11.05
C HIS A 63 8.31 19.49 -10.77
N PRO A 64 9.35 19.89 -10.02
CA PRO A 64 10.57 19.10 -9.86
C PRO A 64 10.47 18.01 -8.78
N ASN A 65 9.54 18.15 -7.83
CA ASN A 65 9.43 17.28 -6.66
C ASN A 65 8.15 16.46 -6.65
N GLU A 66 8.10 15.43 -5.81
CA GLU A 66 6.91 14.58 -5.61
C GLU A 66 6.41 13.97 -6.92
N ASN A 67 7.36 13.51 -7.75
CA ASN A 67 7.08 12.92 -9.04
C ASN A 67 7.04 11.40 -8.97
N TRP A 68 6.13 10.84 -9.76
CA TRP A 68 5.88 9.42 -9.87
C TRP A 68 6.16 9.00 -11.32
N LEU A 69 6.70 7.80 -11.47
CA LEU A 69 6.94 7.13 -12.74
C LEU A 69 5.79 6.17 -13.01
N CYS A 70 5.11 6.30 -14.14
CA CYS A 70 4.18 5.28 -14.60
C CYS A 70 4.95 4.05 -15.08
N LEU A 71 4.70 2.89 -14.50
CA LEU A 71 5.41 1.64 -14.85
C LEU A 71 4.88 0.99 -16.14
N CYS A 72 3.78 1.50 -16.69
CA CYS A 72 3.19 1.02 -17.95
C CYS A 72 3.82 1.73 -19.17
N CYS A 73 3.94 3.07 -19.13
CA CYS A 73 4.40 3.89 -20.26
C CYS A 73 5.63 4.75 -20.00
N LYS A 74 6.16 4.75 -18.78
CA LYS A 74 7.35 5.52 -18.34
C LYS A 74 7.19 7.04 -18.28
N ASP A 75 5.96 7.55 -18.35
CA ASP A 75 5.71 8.97 -18.10
C ASP A 75 5.99 9.33 -16.64
N VAL A 76 6.59 10.51 -16.44
CA VAL A 76 6.86 11.07 -15.12
C VAL A 76 5.88 12.20 -14.85
N LEU A 77 5.07 12.05 -13.79
CA LEU A 77 3.98 12.96 -13.47
C LEU A 77 3.92 13.23 -11.97
N CYS A 78 3.51 14.43 -11.59
CA CYS A 78 3.46 14.80 -10.17
C CYS A 78 2.35 14.05 -9.43
N SER A 79 2.58 13.81 -8.14
CA SER A 79 1.70 13.08 -7.25
C SER A 79 0.36 13.77 -7.00
N ARG A 80 -0.53 13.07 -6.29
CA ARG A 80 -1.80 13.62 -5.83
C ARG A 80 -1.69 14.80 -4.87
N PHE A 81 -0.52 14.97 -4.23
CA PHE A 81 -0.25 16.05 -3.29
C PHE A 81 0.21 17.34 -3.98
N VAL A 82 0.53 17.27 -5.28
CA VAL A 82 0.93 18.43 -6.09
C VAL A 82 -0.24 18.87 -6.99
N ASN A 83 -0.31 18.38 -8.24
CA ASN A 83 -1.37 18.70 -9.20
C ASN A 83 -2.14 17.45 -9.67
N LYS A 84 -1.92 16.28 -9.08
CA LYS A 84 -2.65 15.04 -9.39
C LYS A 84 -2.50 14.51 -10.83
N HIS A 85 -1.52 14.98 -11.60
CA HIS A 85 -1.33 14.51 -12.98
C HIS A 85 -1.14 12.99 -13.10
N MET A 86 -0.48 12.31 -12.14
CA MET A 86 -0.40 10.85 -12.19
C MET A 86 -1.77 10.17 -12.00
N LEU A 87 -2.64 10.75 -11.18
CA LEU A 87 -4.01 10.27 -10.98
C LEU A 87 -4.86 10.49 -12.24
N GLU A 88 -4.76 11.68 -12.85
CA GLU A 88 -5.44 11.99 -14.12
C GLU A 88 -4.97 11.07 -15.24
N HIS A 89 -3.66 10.81 -15.31
CA HIS A 89 -3.08 9.88 -16.27
C HIS A 89 -3.62 8.46 -16.11
N TYR A 90 -3.72 7.95 -14.88
CA TYR A 90 -4.38 6.68 -14.60
C TYR A 90 -5.82 6.67 -15.13
N GLN A 91 -6.60 7.72 -14.85
CA GLN A 91 -8.00 7.80 -15.28
C GLN A 91 -8.18 7.84 -16.80
N GLN A 92 -7.21 8.42 -17.53
CA GLN A 92 -7.26 8.56 -18.99
C GLN A 92 -6.74 7.32 -19.73
N THR A 93 -5.71 6.67 -19.19
CA THR A 93 -4.97 5.60 -19.89
C THR A 93 -5.24 4.21 -19.31
N ASN A 94 -5.83 4.14 -18.12
CA ASN A 94 -5.98 2.93 -17.32
C ASN A 94 -4.64 2.26 -16.97
N HIS A 95 -3.56 3.06 -16.87
CA HIS A 95 -2.26 2.59 -16.39
C HIS A 95 -2.25 2.52 -14.87
N ASN A 96 -2.36 1.29 -14.35
CA ASN A 96 -2.66 1.04 -12.94
C ASN A 96 -1.48 1.23 -11.99
N LEU A 97 -0.24 1.16 -12.49
CA LEU A 97 0.95 1.03 -11.65
C LEU A 97 1.88 2.23 -11.79
N ALA A 98 2.28 2.80 -10.65
CA ALA A 98 3.25 3.87 -10.60
C ALA A 98 4.23 3.70 -9.44
N LEU A 99 5.49 4.11 -9.66
CA LEU A 99 6.56 4.14 -8.67
C LEU A 99 6.80 5.58 -8.24
N SER A 100 6.88 5.82 -6.94
CA SER A 100 7.21 7.13 -6.36
C SER A 100 8.73 7.35 -6.37
N TYR A 101 9.22 8.47 -6.93
CA TYR A 101 10.65 8.79 -6.82
C TYR A 101 11.05 9.32 -5.44
N SER A 102 10.10 9.72 -4.59
CA SER A 102 10.40 10.22 -3.24
C SER A 102 10.94 9.11 -2.34
N ASP A 103 10.26 7.97 -2.29
CA ASP A 103 10.48 6.87 -1.35
C ASP A 103 10.58 5.48 -2.03
N LEU A 104 10.51 5.40 -3.36
CA LEU A 104 10.56 4.16 -4.14
C LEU A 104 9.40 3.17 -3.85
N SER A 105 8.32 3.66 -3.22
CA SER A 105 7.10 2.88 -3.05
C SER A 105 6.40 2.68 -4.40
N VAL A 106 5.73 1.53 -4.57
CA VAL A 106 4.91 1.25 -5.75
C VAL A 106 3.44 1.26 -5.35
N TRP A 107 2.63 1.95 -6.13
CA TRP A 107 1.19 2.07 -5.92
C TRP A 107 0.42 1.46 -7.08
N CYS A 108 -0.67 0.77 -6.74
CA CYS A 108 -1.67 0.35 -7.69
C CYS A 108 -2.96 1.16 -7.51
N PHE A 109 -3.32 1.96 -8.53
CA PHE A 109 -4.51 2.80 -8.49
C PHE A 109 -5.82 2.02 -8.47
N SER A 110 -5.90 0.90 -9.20
CA SER A 110 -7.09 0.05 -9.22
C SER A 110 -7.30 -0.73 -7.92
N CYS A 111 -6.22 -1.17 -7.27
CA CYS A 111 -6.30 -1.85 -5.98
C CYS A 111 -6.37 -0.90 -4.77
N ASP A 112 -6.15 0.40 -4.99
CA ASP A 112 -6.00 1.43 -3.94
C ASP A 112 -5.01 0.99 -2.84
N ALA A 113 -3.86 0.42 -3.26
CA ALA A 113 -2.92 -0.22 -2.34
C ALA A 113 -1.46 -0.07 -2.78
N TYR A 114 -0.57 -0.03 -1.78
CA TYR A 114 0.88 -0.17 -1.98
C TYR A 114 1.23 -1.63 -2.31
N LEU A 115 2.24 -1.80 -3.15
CA LEU A 115 2.78 -3.10 -3.55
C LEU A 115 4.21 -3.27 -3.08
N ASP A 116 4.56 -4.47 -2.61
CA ASP A 116 5.93 -4.81 -2.24
C ASP A 116 6.76 -5.14 -3.48
N ALA A 117 7.48 -4.14 -3.99
CA ALA A 117 8.30 -4.27 -5.18
C ALA A 117 9.49 -5.24 -5.03
N GLN A 118 9.89 -5.54 -3.79
CA GLN A 118 11.02 -6.45 -3.53
C GLN A 118 10.58 -7.91 -3.53
N VAL A 119 9.34 -8.18 -3.11
CA VAL A 119 8.74 -9.53 -3.18
C VAL A 119 8.26 -9.86 -4.59
N MET A 120 7.65 -8.89 -5.26
CA MET A 120 7.02 -9.10 -6.56
C MET A 120 8.04 -9.06 -7.71
N GLN A 121 8.35 -10.24 -8.28
CA GLN A 121 9.35 -10.41 -9.34
C GLN A 121 9.24 -9.39 -10.49
N PRO A 122 8.03 -9.08 -11.05
CA PRO A 122 7.92 -8.15 -12.17
C PRO A 122 8.30 -6.70 -11.81
N LEU A 123 8.20 -6.32 -10.53
CA LEU A 123 8.49 -4.96 -10.06
C LEU A 123 9.96 -4.78 -9.66
N ARG A 124 10.68 -5.88 -9.40
CA ARG A 124 12.04 -5.81 -8.86
C ARG A 124 12.99 -5.07 -9.79
N ALA A 125 12.91 -5.29 -11.10
CA ALA A 125 13.75 -4.59 -12.07
C ALA A 125 13.57 -3.07 -12.00
N ALA A 126 12.31 -2.59 -12.01
CA ALA A 126 12.02 -1.16 -11.87
C ALA A 126 12.54 -0.60 -10.54
N TYR A 127 12.36 -1.33 -9.44
CA TYR A 127 12.81 -0.91 -8.12
C TYR A 127 14.34 -0.83 -8.03
N GLU A 128 15.05 -1.86 -8.48
CA GLU A 128 16.52 -1.90 -8.48
C GLU A 128 17.09 -0.76 -9.33
N THR A 129 16.57 -0.56 -10.54
CA THR A 129 17.00 0.54 -11.41
C THR A 129 16.73 1.89 -10.76
N ALA A 130 15.52 2.13 -10.23
CA ALA A 130 15.19 3.39 -9.57
C ALA A 130 16.06 3.64 -8.33
N TYR A 131 16.37 2.59 -7.57
CA TYR A 131 17.25 2.66 -6.41
C TYR A 131 18.67 3.07 -6.80
N ILE A 132 19.25 2.42 -7.82
CA ILE A 132 20.58 2.75 -8.34
C ILE A 132 20.62 4.19 -8.86
N LEU A 133 19.59 4.62 -9.60
CA LEU A 133 19.51 5.99 -10.10
C LEU A 133 19.41 7.03 -8.97
N LYS A 134 18.70 6.70 -7.87
CA LYS A 134 18.51 7.61 -6.73
C LYS A 134 19.72 7.66 -5.79
N PHE A 135 20.37 6.53 -5.54
CA PHE A 135 21.38 6.39 -4.49
C PHE A 135 22.78 6.04 -4.99
N GLY A 136 22.95 5.78 -6.29
CA GLY A 136 24.24 5.42 -6.90
C GLY A 136 24.80 4.06 -6.48
N SER A 137 24.00 3.20 -5.83
CA SER A 137 24.40 1.88 -5.35
C SER A 137 23.25 0.89 -5.46
N ALA A 138 23.52 -0.42 -5.39
CA ALA A 138 22.49 -1.46 -5.41
C ALA A 138 21.64 -1.43 -4.12
N PRO A 139 20.34 -1.80 -4.18
CA PRO A 139 19.51 -1.88 -2.98
C PRO A 139 20.06 -2.91 -1.99
N PRO A 140 19.90 -2.67 -0.67
CA PRO A 140 20.26 -3.65 0.34
C PRO A 140 19.45 -4.93 0.15
N PHE A 141 20.08 -6.08 0.38
CA PHE A 141 19.40 -7.37 0.32
C PHE A 141 18.37 -7.46 1.46
N ARG A 142 17.11 -7.68 1.12
CA ARG A 142 16.06 -7.96 2.11
C ARG A 142 16.08 -9.46 2.40
N ALA A 143 16.51 -9.83 3.60
CA ALA A 143 16.31 -11.19 4.08
C ALA A 143 14.80 -11.43 4.19
N ILE A 144 14.25 -12.26 3.29
CA ILE A 144 12.85 -12.68 3.37
C ILE A 144 12.77 -13.63 4.56
N GLU A 145 12.17 -13.22 5.67
CA GLU A 145 11.83 -14.16 6.73
C GLU A 145 10.68 -15.06 6.23
N PRO A 146 10.85 -16.40 6.26
CA PRO A 146 9.81 -17.29 5.79
C PRO A 146 8.58 -17.20 6.71
N VAL A 147 7.42 -16.95 6.10
CA VAL A 147 6.11 -17.07 6.75
C VAL A 147 5.99 -18.52 7.27
N GLN A 148 5.90 -18.68 8.59
CA GLN A 148 5.65 -19.98 9.21
C GLN A 148 4.22 -20.38 8.93
N THR A 149 4.00 -21.21 7.90
CA THR A 149 2.75 -21.93 7.75
C THR A 149 2.73 -23.05 8.79
N GLU A 150 2.06 -22.79 9.92
CA GLU A 150 1.82 -23.80 10.96
C GLU A 150 0.91 -24.90 10.39
N ALA A 151 1.52 -26.01 9.95
CA ALA A 151 0.79 -27.23 9.63
C ALA A 151 0.31 -27.85 10.95
N ASN A 152 -0.99 -27.68 11.25
CA ASN A 152 -1.63 -28.36 12.35
C ASN A 152 -1.74 -29.87 12.04
N ALA A 153 -0.83 -30.65 12.64
CA ALA A 153 -0.92 -32.10 12.64
C ALA A 153 -2.22 -32.54 13.34
N SER A 154 -3.16 -33.07 12.56
CA SER A 154 -4.32 -33.80 13.09
C SER A 154 -3.97 -35.29 13.12
N THR A 155 -3.42 -35.75 14.24
CA THR A 155 -3.36 -37.18 14.56
C THR A 155 -4.77 -37.64 14.94
N GLY A 156 -5.36 -38.51 14.12
CA GLY A 156 -6.63 -39.19 14.40
C GLY A 156 -6.43 -40.70 14.35
N ASP A 157 -6.64 -41.30 15.53
CA ASP A 157 -6.76 -42.71 15.95
C ASP A 157 -6.83 -43.80 14.85
#